data_AF-A0A846QST4-F1
#
_entry.id   AF-A0A846QST4-F1
#
_cell.length_a   1.000
_cell.length_b   1.000
_cell.length_c   1.000
_cell.angle_alpha   90.00
_cell.angle_beta   90.00
_cell.angle_gamma   90.00
#
_symmetry.space_group_name_H-M   'P 1'
#
loop_
_entity.id
_entity.type
_entity.pdbx_description
1 polymer ?
#
loop_
_entity_poly.entity_id
_entity_poly.type
_entity_poly.pdbx_seq_one_letter_code
_entity_poly.pdbx_strand_id
1 'polypeptide(L)'
;MQEALAFTQQFLEAVESARIALGRSHSDIARAAFPEHRDPVGAYRKIRNSGQNLRLQDAYRLAFAVQQDFPSLCWRAMQDARSS
;
A
#
# COMPACT_ATOMS: atom_id res chain seq x y z
N MET A 1 7.32 -18.53 -3.82
CA MET A 1 6.21 -17.78 -4.46
C MET A 1 5.16 -17.34 -3.44
N GLN A 2 4.83 -18.15 -2.43
CA GLN A 2 3.92 -17.78 -1.34
C GLN A 2 4.45 -16.62 -0.45
N GLU A 3 5.75 -16.60 -0.15
CA GLU A 3 6.36 -15.54 0.69
C GLU A 3 6.26 -14.13 0.07
N ALA A 4 6.40 -14.00 -1.25
CA ALA A 4 6.30 -12.71 -1.94
C ALA A 4 4.87 -12.15 -1.91
N LEU A 5 3.87 -13.04 -2.00
CA LEU A 5 2.45 -12.68 -1.83
C LEU A 5 2.18 -12.26 -0.38
N ALA A 6 2.71 -12.99 0.60
CA ALA A 6 2.58 -12.64 2.02
C ALA A 6 3.20 -11.27 2.33
N PHE A 7 4.42 -10.99 1.86
CA PHE A 7 5.04 -9.66 2.03
C PHE A 7 4.19 -8.55 1.40
N THR A 8 3.67 -8.78 0.19
CA THR A 8 2.85 -7.76 -0.50
C THR A 8 1.56 -7.48 0.26
N GLN A 9 0.91 -8.52 0.80
CA GLN A 9 -0.26 -8.39 1.66
C GLN A 9 0.07 -7.55 2.90
N GLN A 10 1.13 -7.91 3.61
CA GLN A 10 1.59 -7.22 4.82
C GLN A 10 1.98 -5.76 4.56
N PHE A 11 2.60 -5.48 3.41
CA PHE A 11 2.89 -4.11 2.99
C PHE A 11 1.61 -3.29 2.79
N LEU A 12 0.60 -3.86 2.12
CA LEU A 12 -0.67 -3.19 1.91
C LEU A 12 -1.45 -2.99 3.22
N GLU A 13 -1.30 -3.89 4.19
CA GLU A 13 -1.84 -3.74 5.56
C GLU A 13 -1.12 -2.63 6.34
N ALA A 14 0.20 -2.50 6.20
CA ALA A 14 0.97 -1.39 6.77
C ALA A 14 0.54 -0.03 6.17
N VAL A 15 0.30 0.02 4.86
CA VAL A 15 -0.27 1.20 4.19
C VAL A 15 -1.67 1.52 4.72
N GLU A 16 -2.52 0.50 4.90
CA GLU A 16 -3.87 0.68 5.43
C GLU A 16 -3.87 1.20 6.88
N SER A 17 -2.98 0.68 7.72
CA SER A 17 -2.78 1.15 9.08
C SER A 17 -2.31 2.60 9.12
N ALA A 18 -1.36 2.98 8.25
CA ALA A 18 -0.90 4.36 8.12
C ALA A 18 -2.02 5.29 7.64
N ARG A 19 -2.85 4.85 6.68
CA ARG A 19 -4.04 5.60 6.24
C ARG A 19 -5.00 5.86 7.41
N ILE A 20 -5.30 4.83 8.20
CA ILE A 20 -6.21 4.95 9.35
C ILE A 20 -5.66 5.99 10.35
N ALA A 21 -4.36 5.94 10.65
CA ALA A 21 -3.70 6.90 11.54
C ALA A 21 -3.78 8.35 11.02
N LEU A 22 -3.77 8.55 9.69
CA LEU A 22 -3.95 9.87 9.07
C LEU A 22 -5.42 10.34 9.01
N GLY A 23 -6.39 9.48 9.33
CA GLY A 23 -7.82 9.81 9.22
C GLY A 23 -8.29 10.05 7.78
N ARG A 24 -7.59 9.50 6.77
CA ARG A 24 -7.89 9.71 5.33
C ARG A 24 -8.75 8.60 4.76
N SER A 25 -9.65 8.91 3.83
CA SER A 25 -10.43 7.87 3.14
C SER A 25 -9.58 7.11 2.11
N HIS A 26 -10.04 5.92 1.67
CA HIS A 26 -9.38 5.22 0.56
C HIS A 26 -9.32 6.07 -0.71
N SER A 27 -10.34 6.88 -0.97
CA SER A 27 -10.39 7.78 -2.12
C SER A 27 -9.33 8.88 -2.05
N ASP A 28 -9.02 9.37 -0.85
CA ASP A 28 -7.97 10.39 -0.66
C ASP A 28 -6.59 9.80 -0.96
N ILE A 29 -6.29 8.62 -0.42
CA ILE A 29 -5.03 7.91 -0.70
C ILE A 29 -4.93 7.57 -2.18
N ALA A 30 -6.00 7.09 -2.81
CA ALA A 30 -6.01 6.75 -4.23
C ALA A 30 -5.67 7.96 -5.10
N ARG A 31 -6.28 9.12 -4.85
CA ARG A 31 -5.99 10.36 -5.61
C ARG A 31 -4.58 10.88 -5.36
N ALA A 32 -4.07 10.76 -4.14
CA ALA A 32 -2.71 11.16 -3.80
C ALA A 32 -1.65 10.24 -4.45
N ALA A 33 -1.89 8.92 -4.48
CA ALA A 33 -0.96 7.94 -5.05
C ALA A 33 -0.99 7.91 -6.60
N PHE A 34 -2.15 8.13 -7.21
CA PHE A 34 -2.35 8.01 -8.66
C PHE A 34 -2.98 9.27 -9.27
N PRO A 35 -2.39 10.46 -9.13
CA PRO A 35 -3.01 11.72 -9.53
C PRO A 35 -3.24 11.82 -11.04
N GLU A 36 -2.41 11.16 -11.84
CA GLU A 36 -2.47 11.18 -13.31
C GLU A 36 -3.42 10.12 -13.90
N HIS A 37 -3.96 9.23 -13.06
CA HIS A 37 -4.88 8.20 -13.53
C HIS A 37 -6.28 8.78 -13.76
N ARG A 38 -6.91 8.38 -14.86
CA ARG A 38 -8.33 8.71 -15.12
C ARG A 38 -9.28 8.16 -14.04
N ASP A 39 -8.94 7.02 -13.44
CA ASP A 39 -9.67 6.40 -12.33
C ASP A 39 -8.69 5.96 -11.22
N PRO A 40 -8.29 6.88 -10.32
CA PRO A 40 -7.35 6.59 -9.24
C PRO A 40 -7.90 5.56 -8.26
N VAL A 41 -9.21 5.64 -7.95
CA VAL A 41 -9.87 4.75 -6.97
C VAL A 41 -9.94 3.33 -7.50
N GLY A 42 -10.29 3.16 -8.78
CA GLY A 42 -10.27 1.85 -9.43
C GLY A 42 -8.87 1.25 -9.50
N ALA A 43 -7.84 2.06 -9.78
CA ALA A 43 -6.45 1.63 -9.77
C ALA A 43 -6.02 1.14 -8.37
N TYR A 44 -6.27 1.93 -7.34
CA TYR A 44 -5.96 1.56 -5.96
C TYR A 44 -6.71 0.30 -5.50
N ARG A 45 -8.01 0.20 -5.82
CA ARG A 45 -8.84 -0.97 -5.50
C ARG A 45 -8.29 -2.26 -6.12
N LYS A 46 -7.80 -2.21 -7.35
CA LYS A 46 -7.19 -3.39 -8.01
C LYS A 46 -5.95 -3.86 -7.26
N ILE A 47 -5.08 -2.94 -6.85
CA ILE A 47 -3.86 -3.25 -6.08
C ILE A 47 -4.23 -3.89 -4.75
N ARG A 48 -5.12 -3.25 -3.98
CA ARG A 48 -5.52 -3.73 -2.64
C ARG A 48 -6.18 -5.11 -2.68
N ASN A 49 -7.08 -5.34 -3.63
CA ASN A 49 -7.89 -6.56 -3.65
C ASN A 49 -7.15 -7.75 -4.27
N SER A 50 -6.22 -7.51 -5.20
CA SER A 50 -5.51 -8.62 -5.86
C SER A 50 -4.22 -8.97 -5.15
N GLY A 51 -3.50 -8.00 -4.56
CA GLY A 51 -2.14 -8.18 -4.03
C GLY A 51 -1.10 -8.64 -5.06
N GLN A 52 -1.55 -9.15 -6.21
CA GLN A 52 -0.76 -9.63 -7.32
C GLN A 52 -0.41 -8.46 -8.22
N ASN A 53 0.89 -8.33 -8.53
CA ASN A 53 1.44 -7.29 -9.39
C ASN A 53 1.52 -5.88 -8.77
N LEU A 54 1.65 -5.76 -7.45
CA LEU A 54 2.12 -4.49 -6.87
C LEU A 54 3.49 -4.15 -7.46
N ARG A 55 3.53 -3.13 -8.31
CA ARG A 55 4.78 -2.65 -8.89
C ARG A 55 5.52 -1.83 -7.85
N LEU A 56 6.85 -1.86 -7.91
CA LEU A 56 7.68 -1.08 -6.98
C LEU A 56 7.34 0.42 -7.02
N GLN A 57 7.10 0.98 -8.21
CA GLN A 57 6.69 2.39 -8.37
C GLN A 57 5.37 2.70 -7.66
N ASP A 58 4.39 1.79 -7.72
CA ASP A 58 3.11 1.98 -7.05
C ASP A 58 3.26 1.86 -5.54
N ALA A 59 4.15 1.00 -5.06
CA ALA A 59 4.47 0.91 -3.64
C ALA A 59 5.09 2.21 -3.09
N TYR A 60 6.01 2.84 -3.84
CA TYR A 60 6.54 4.17 -3.48
C TYR A 60 5.46 5.26 -3.47
N ARG A 61 4.56 5.25 -4.47
CA ARG A 61 3.43 6.20 -4.53
C ARG A 61 2.49 6.04 -3.35
N LEU A 62 2.18 4.80 -2.97
CA LEU A 62 1.34 4.50 -1.82
C LEU A 62 1.99 4.95 -0.51
N ALA A 63 3.29 4.69 -0.32
CA ALA A 63 4.05 5.16 0.83
C ALA A 63 3.98 6.68 0.98
N PHE A 64 4.26 7.40 -0.12
CA PHE A 64 4.18 8.86 -0.15
C PHE A 64 2.76 9.37 0.15
N ALA A 65 1.73 8.73 -0.40
CA ALA A 65 0.33 9.10 -0.16
C ALA A 65 -0.09 8.97 1.30
N VAL A 66 0.51 8.03 2.05
CA VAL A 66 0.30 7.88 3.50
C VAL A 66 1.36 8.59 4.35
N GLN A 67 2.13 9.51 3.77
CA GLN A 67 3.13 10.33 4.47
C GLN A 67 4.14 9.48 5.27
N GLN A 68 4.55 8.35 4.70
CA GLN A 68 5.60 7.50 5.24
C GLN A 68 6.63 7.25 4.14
N ASP A 69 7.88 6.95 4.52
CA ASP A 69 8.86 6.46 3.56
C ASP A 69 8.64 4.97 3.28
N PHE A 70 8.98 4.56 2.06
CA PHE A 70 8.83 3.17 1.62
C PHE A 70 9.63 2.17 2.50
N PRO A 71 10.91 2.42 2.85
CA PRO A 71 11.66 1.54 3.75
C PRO A 71 10.97 1.29 5.11
N SER A 72 10.41 2.32 5.74
CA SER A 72 9.68 2.18 7.02
C SER A 72 8.47 1.27 6.92
N LEU A 73 7.70 1.37 5.82
CA LEU A 73 6.55 0.47 5.59
C LEU A 73 6.99 -0.97 5.29
N CYS A 74 8.07 -1.16 4.53
CA CYS A 74 8.65 -2.48 4.31
C CYS A 74 9.12 -3.13 5.62
N TRP A 75 9.78 -2.35 6.49
CA TRP A 75 10.22 -2.83 7.79
C TRP A 75 9.05 -3.30 8.65
N ARG A 76 7.96 -2.51 8.72
CA ARG A 76 6.73 -2.90 9.44
C ARG A 76 6.14 -4.19 8.88
N ALA A 77 5.97 -4.27 7.56
CA ALA A 77 5.47 -5.47 6.90
C ALA A 77 6.30 -6.72 7.22
N MET A 78 7.63 -6.58 7.34
CA MET A 78 8.52 -7.67 7.72
C MET A 78 8.39 -8.10 9.20
N GLN A 79 8.05 -7.17 10.10
CA GLN A 79 7.82 -7.51 11.51
C GLN A 79 6.49 -8.25 11.70
N ASP A 80 5.45 -7.79 11.02
CA ASP A 80 4.11 -8.38 11.11
C ASP A 80 4.05 -9.77 10.46
N ALA A 81 4.79 -9.97 9.36
CA ALA A 81 4.97 -11.27 8.72
C ALA A 81 5.63 -12.34 9.62
N ARG A 82 6.40 -11.93 10.64
CA ARG A 82 7.05 -12.85 11.61
C ARG A 82 6.16 -13.19 12.80
N SER A 83 5.09 -12.44 12.99
CA SER A 83 4.18 -12.56 14.13
C SER A 83 2.90 -13.35 13.78
N SER A 84 2.79 -13.80 12.53
CA SER A 84 1.68 -14.58 11.96
C SER A 84 2.10 -16.02 11.73
#